data_AF-A0A1F8U0X2-F1
#
_entry.id   AF-A0A1F8U0X2-F1
#
_cell.length_a   1.000
_cell.length_b   1.000
_cell.length_c   1.000
_cell.angle_alpha   90.00
_cell.angle_beta   90.00
_cell.angle_gamma   90.00
#
_symmetry.space_group_name_H-M   'P 1'
#
loop_
_entity.id
_entity.type
_entity.pdbx_description
1 polymer ?
#
loop_
_entity_poly.entity_id
_entity_poly.type
_entity_poly.pdbx_seq_one_letter_code
_entity_poly.pdbx_strand_id
1 'polypeptide(L)' 'MEEFTAEELSEAHRALLSTLHKCEKMDATKLGKSQQTLLERRIAALKIALTLIEKEQVKNERGEKTL' A
#
# COMPACT_ATOMS: atom_id res chain seq x y z
N MET A 1 -5.58 -17.13 9.86
CA MET A 1 -4.90 -15.82 9.83
C MET A 1 -5.65 -14.96 10.83
N GLU A 2 -4.95 -14.24 11.70
CA GLU A 2 -5.61 -13.25 12.55
C GLU A 2 -6.32 -12.23 11.67
N GLU A 3 -7.55 -11.87 12.06
CA GLU A 3 -8.29 -10.80 11.41
C GLU A 3 -7.67 -9.46 11.83
N PHE A 4 -7.40 -8.58 10.87
CA PHE A 4 -6.91 -7.23 11.16
C PHE A 4 -8.07 -6.32 11.51
N THR A 5 -7.89 -5.48 12.52
CA THR A 5 -8.86 -4.44 12.88
C THR A 5 -8.93 -3.36 11.80
N ALA A 6 -10.06 -2.63 11.74
CA ALA A 6 -10.21 -1.50 10.83
C ALA A 6 -9.14 -0.41 11.07
N GLU A 7 -8.77 -0.19 12.34
CA GLU A 7 -7.70 0.75 12.74
C GLU A 7 -6.35 0.32 12.14
N GLU A 8 -5.95 -0.94 12.33
CA GLU A 8 -4.68 -1.46 11.80
C GLU A 8 -4.61 -1.38 10.28
N LEU A 9 -5.71 -1.71 9.58
CA LEU A 9 -5.79 -1.59 8.13
C LEU A 9 -5.69 -0.13 7.68
N SER A 10 -6.34 0.80 8.37
CA SER A 10 -6.29 2.24 8.08
C SER A 10 -4.89 2.82 8.30
N GLU A 11 -4.24 2.47 9.42
CA GLU A 11 -2.87 2.91 9.72
C GLU A 11 -1.87 2.36 8.71
N ALA A 12 -1.98 1.07 8.35
CA ALA A 12 -1.15 0.45 7.33
C ALA A 12 -1.35 1.12 5.96
N HIS A 13 -2.60 1.37 5.55
CA HIS A 13 -2.92 2.07 4.30
C HIS A 13 -2.25 3.45 4.28
N ARG A 14 -2.45 4.26 5.33
CA ARG A 14 -1.88 5.60 5.45
C ARG A 14 -0.35 5.59 5.34
N ALA A 15 0.31 4.66 6.03
CA ALA A 15 1.76 4.53 6.03
C ALA A 15 2.30 4.14 4.64
N LEU A 16 1.67 3.17 3.98
CA LEU A 16 2.07 2.73 2.64
C LEU A 16 1.79 3.78 1.57
N LEU A 17 0.67 4.50 1.67
CA LEU A 17 0.34 5.58 0.75
C LEU A 17 1.34 6.74 0.84
N SER A 18 1.74 7.12 2.07
CA SER A 18 2.82 8.10 2.27
C SER A 18 4.14 7.64 1.67
N THR A 19 4.46 6.35 1.80
CA THR A 19 5.69 5.76 1.24
C THR A 19 5.64 5.74 -0.29
N LEU A 20 4.48 5.41 -0.88
CA LEU A 20 4.26 5.44 -2.31
C LEU A 20 4.47 6.85 -2.87
N HIS A 21 3.86 7.86 -2.25
CA HIS A 21 4.00 9.26 -2.69
C HIS A 21 5.45 9.74 -2.67
N LYS A 22 6.21 9.35 -1.64
CA LYS A 22 7.65 9.63 -1.58
C LYS A 22 8.41 8.96 -2.73
N CYS A 23 8.09 7.70 -3.03
CA CYS A 23 8.70 6.96 -4.13
C CYS A 23 8.37 7.58 -5.49
N GLU A 24 7.11 7.98 -5.73
CA GLU A 24 6.67 8.60 -6.98
C GLU A 24 7.28 9.99 -7.20
N LYS A 25 7.61 10.70 -6.12
CA LYS A 25 8.31 11.99 -6.18
C LYS A 25 9.82 11.89 -6.40
N MET A 26 10.40 10.69 -6.34
CA MET A 26 11.84 10.53 -6.57
C MET A 26 12.17 10.78 -8.04
N ASP A 27 13.15 11.64 -8.28
CA ASP A 27 13.68 11.88 -9.61
C ASP A 27 14.54 10.68 -10.07
N ALA A 28 13.91 9.76 -10.80
CA ALA A 28 14.55 8.54 -11.29
C ALA A 28 15.75 8.82 -12.22
N THR A 29 15.81 10.00 -12.85
CA THR A 29 16.91 10.35 -13.77
C THR A 29 18.25 10.52 -13.06
N LYS A 30 18.23 10.78 -11.75
CA LYS A 30 19.42 10.91 -10.89
C LYS A 30 19.90 9.58 -10.30
N LEU A 31 19.17 8.49 -10.56
CA LEU A 31 19.46 7.17 -10.02
C LEU A 31 20.24 6.32 -11.03
N GLY A 32 21.08 5.41 -10.53
CA GLY A 32 21.68 4.35 -11.35
C GLY A 32 20.63 3.33 -11.82
N LYS A 33 20.93 2.55 -12.87
CA LYS A 33 19.99 1.57 -13.46
C LYS A 33 19.38 0.59 -12.44
N SER A 34 20.19 0.08 -11.50
CA SER A 34 19.72 -0.84 -10.46
C SER A 34 18.76 -0.16 -9.48
N GLN A 35 19.03 1.10 -9.13
CA GLN A 35 18.18 1.90 -8.25
C GLN A 35 16.86 2.28 -8.93
N GLN A 36 16.88 2.61 -10.22
CA GLN A 36 15.67 2.83 -11.03
C GLN A 36 14.78 1.58 -11.04
N THR A 37 15.37 0.42 -11.36
CA THR A 37 14.65 -0.87 -11.34
C THR A 37 14.06 -1.18 -9.96
N LEU A 38 14.81 -0.91 -8.90
CA LEU A 38 14.34 -1.12 -7.53
C LEU A 38 13.18 -0.18 -7.17
N LEU A 39 13.27 1.09 -7.58
CA LEU A 39 12.22 2.09 -7.34
C LEU A 39 10.92 1.69 -8.04
N GLU A 40 10.99 1.30 -9.32
CA GLU A 40 9.85 0.83 -10.11
C GLU A 40 9.17 -0.37 -9.46
N ARG A 41 9.96 -1.39 -9.05
CA ARG A 41 9.44 -2.58 -8.38
C ARG A 41 8.80 -2.25 -7.03
N ARG A 42 9.40 -1.32 -6.27
CA ARG A 42 8.84 -0.86 -4.99
C ARG A 42 7.51 -0.15 -5.18
N ILE A 43 7.40 0.73 -6.16
CA ILE A 43 6.14 1.40 -6.50
C ILE A 43 5.06 0.37 -6.88
N ALA A 44 5.40 -0.61 -7.71
CA ALA A 44 4.46 -1.66 -8.10
C ALA A 44 3.98 -2.48 -6.88
N ALA A 45 4.90 -2.90 -6.00
CA ALA A 45 4.56 -3.63 -4.79
C ALA A 45 3.67 -2.82 -3.83
N LEU A 46 3.95 -1.53 -3.65
CA LEU A 46 3.14 -0.64 -2.82
C LEU A 46 1.72 -0.48 -3.36
N LYS A 47 1.55 -0.34 -4.68
CA LYS A 47 0.23 -0.27 -5.32
C LYS A 47 -0.57 -1.55 -5.09
N ILE A 48 0.07 -2.71 -5.24
CA ILE A 48 -0.57 -4.02 -4.96
C ILE A 48 -0.98 -4.11 -3.49
N ALA A 49 -0.08 -3.76 -2.56
CA ALA A 49 -0.36 -3.81 -1.13
C ALA A 49 -1.54 -2.90 -0.74
N LEU A 50 -1.60 -1.67 -1.26
CA LEU A 50 -2.71 -0.75 -1.03
C LEU A 50 -4.03 -1.33 -1.53
N THR A 51 -4.07 -1.87 -2.74
CA THR A 51 -5.27 -2.53 -3.29
C THR A 51 -5.72 -3.72 -2.46
N LEU A 52 -4.79 -4.49 -1.88
CA LEU A 52 -5.12 -5.61 -1.01
C LEU A 52 -5.72 -5.14 0.33
N ILE A 53 -5.17 -4.07 0.92
CA ILE A 53 -5.70 -3.46 2.15
C ILE A 53 -7.10 -2.90 1.90
N GLU A 54 -7.32 -2.17 0.81
CA GLU A 54 -8.63 -1.63 0.42
C GLU A 54 -9.67 -2.75 0.24
N LYS A 55 -9.27 -3.88 -0.36
CA LYS A 55 -10.13 -5.06 -0.48
C LYS A 55 -10.50 -5.62 0.90
N GLU A 56 -9.58 -5.64 1.85
CA GLU A 56 -9.83 -6.15 3.19
C GLU A 56 -10.72 -5.21 3.99
N GLN A 57 -10.50 -3.90 3.92
CA GLN A 57 -11.37 -2.89 4.54
C GLN A 57 -12.83 -3.06 4.07
N VAL A 58 -13.03 -3.23 2.77
CA VAL A 58 -14.37 -3.45 2.20
C VAL A 58 -14.99 -4.78 2.63
N LYS A 59 -14.19 -5.81 2.96
CA LYS A 59 -14.73 -7.06 3.53
C LYS A 59 -15.17 -6.85 4.97
N ASN A 60 -14.37 -6.16 5.78
CA ASN A 60 -14.73 -5.83 7.17
C ASN A 60 -16.05 -5.06 7.23
N GLU A 61 -16.23 -4.04 6.39
CA GLU A 61 -17.48 -3.27 6.30
C GLU A 61 -18.70 -4.13 5.89
N ARG A 62 -18.51 -5.21 5.14
CA ARG A 62 -19.59 -6.14 4.74
C ARG A 62 -19.88 -7.17 5.82
N GLY A 63 -18.87 -7.60 6.56
CA GLY A 63 -19.03 -8.46 7.74
C GLY A 63 -19.85 -7.78 8.83
N GLU A 64 -19.59 -6.50 9.08
CA GLU A 64 -20.33 -5.68 10.07
C GLU A 64 -21.79 -5.43 9.68
N LYS A 65 -22.13 -5.41 8.38
CA LYS A 65 -23.51 -5.19 7.90
C LYS A 65 -24.41 -6.43 7.95
N THR A 66 -23.88 -7.59 8.33
CA THR A 66 -24.63 -8.85 8.38
C THR A 66 -25.01 -9.25 9.82
N LEU A 67 -24.73 -8.38 10.80
CA LEU A 67 -25.08 -8.54 12.22
C LEU A 67 -26.16 -7.54 12.65
#